data_AF-A0A1F9B5X8-F1
#
_entry.id   AF-A0A1F9B5X8-F1
#
_cell.length_a   1.000
_cell.length_b   1.000
_cell.length_c   1.000
_cell.angle_alpha   90.00
_cell.angle_beta   90.00
_cell.angle_gamma   90.00
#
_symmetry.space_group_name_H-M   'P 1'
#
loop_
_entity.id
_entity.type
_entity.pdbx_description
1 polymer ?
#
loop_
_entity_poly.entity_id
_entity_poly.type
_entity_poly.pdbx_seq_one_letter_code
_entity_poly.pdbx_strand_id
1 'polypeptide(L)' 'MTRCPRCRADQSHCREEWQGVESGKLVWTVWHCTRCSFTWRDTEPACCIDYAVREAFSRVDPDRPEKYGQNIPPARTRD' A
#
# COMPACT_ATOMS: atom_id res chain seq x y z
N MET A 1 -7.01 -11.89 -7.95
CA MET A 1 -7.66 -10.61 -7.57
C MET A 1 -6.95 -10.09 -6.34
N THR A 2 -6.22 -8.97 -6.45
CA THR A 2 -5.36 -8.47 -5.38
C THR A 2 -6.08 -7.37 -4.61
N ARG A 3 -6.32 -7.57 -3.31
CA ARG A 3 -6.79 -6.51 -2.38
C ARG A 3 -5.59 -5.78 -1.81
N CYS A 4 -5.78 -4.54 -1.35
CA CYS A 4 -4.70 -3.81 -0.71
C CYS A 4 -4.27 -4.53 0.58
N PRO A 5 -2.98 -4.90 0.71
CA PRO A 5 -2.52 -5.67 1.85
C PRO A 5 -2.38 -4.84 3.13
N ARG A 6 -2.50 -3.51 3.03
CA ARG A 6 -2.39 -2.59 4.17
C ARG A 6 -3.75 -2.17 4.74
N CYS A 7 -4.72 -1.87 3.89
CA CYS A 7 -6.03 -1.35 4.31
C CYS A 7 -7.25 -2.20 3.89
N ARG A 8 -7.02 -3.36 3.25
CA ARG A 8 -8.05 -4.27 2.72
C ARG A 8 -9.03 -3.64 1.71
N ALA A 9 -8.68 -2.50 1.12
CA ALA A 9 -9.42 -1.97 -0.02
C ALA A 9 -9.52 -3.05 -1.10
N ASP A 10 -10.65 -3.09 -1.78
CA ASP A 10 -10.85 -4.00 -2.89
C ASP A 10 -9.93 -3.68 -4.08
N GLN A 11 -10.04 -4.50 -5.11
CA GLN A 11 -9.20 -4.40 -6.31
C GLN A 11 -9.44 -3.11 -7.10
N SER A 12 -10.62 -2.48 -7.02
CA SER A 12 -10.89 -1.23 -7.74
C SER A 12 -9.99 -0.07 -7.27
N HIS A 13 -9.45 -0.18 -6.06
CA HIS A 13 -8.46 0.74 -5.51
C HIS A 13 -7.01 0.32 -5.76
N CYS A 14 -6.75 -0.84 -6.38
CA CYS A 14 -5.41 -1.37 -6.60
C CYS A 14 -5.04 -1.26 -8.08
N ARG A 15 -4.17 -0.29 -8.40
CA ARG A 15 -3.66 -0.04 -9.74
C ARG A 15 -2.33 -0.76 -9.95
N GLU A 16 -2.16 -1.39 -11.09
CA GLU A 16 -0.85 -1.85 -11.56
C GLU A 16 -0.04 -0.65 -12.05
N GLU A 17 1.17 -0.48 -11.52
CA GLU A 17 2.07 0.62 -11.92
C GLU A 17 3.13 0.15 -12.92
N TRP A 18 3.74 -1.01 -12.67
CA TRP A 18 4.89 -1.47 -13.41
C TRP A 18 5.05 -2.99 -13.33
N GLN A 19 5.68 -3.57 -14.34
CA GLN A 19 6.05 -4.98 -14.39
C GLN A 19 7.55 -5.13 -14.62
N GLY A 20 8.19 -6.01 -13.84
CA GLY A 20 9.54 -6.47 -14.09
C GLY A 20 9.50 -7.71 -14.97
N VAL A 21 10.04 -7.62 -16.19
CA VAL A 21 10.10 -8.74 -17.13
C VAL A 21 11.55 -9.06 -17.46
N GLU A 22 11.95 -10.32 -17.25
CA GLU A 22 13.30 -10.82 -17.56
C GLU A 22 13.20 -12.01 -18.52
N SER A 23 13.93 -11.96 -19.63
CA SER A 23 13.90 -13.00 -20.68
C SER A 23 12.47 -13.37 -21.14
N GLY A 24 11.58 -12.37 -21.21
CA GLY A 24 10.19 -12.54 -21.61
C GLY A 24 9.27 -13.13 -20.53
N LYS A 25 9.76 -13.33 -19.30
CA LYS A 25 8.96 -13.83 -18.17
C LYS A 25 8.69 -12.71 -17.17
N LEU A 26 7.43 -12.60 -16.74
CA LEU A 26 7.05 -11.71 -15.64
C LEU A 26 7.69 -12.23 -14.34
N VAL A 27 8.48 -11.37 -13.68
CA VAL A 27 9.18 -11.68 -12.42
C VAL A 27 8.46 -11.04 -11.23
N TRP A 28 7.94 -9.82 -11.40
CA TRP A 28 7.17 -9.11 -10.37
C TRP A 28 6.28 -8.04 -10.98
N THR A 29 5.24 -7.67 -10.25
CA THR A 29 4.34 -6.55 -10.56
C THR A 29 4.29 -5.59 -9.37
N VAL A 30 4.50 -4.30 -9.62
CA VAL A 30 4.28 -3.23 -8.65
C VAL A 30 2.82 -2.82 -8.68
N TRP A 31 2.21 -2.83 -7.51
CA TRP A 31 0.84 -2.41 -7.26
C TRP A 31 0.82 -1.16 -6.37
N HIS A 32 -0.14 -0.29 -6.61
CA HIS A 32 -0.41 0.89 -5.81
C HIS A 32 -1.87 0.93 -5.37
N CYS A 33 -2.12 1.19 -4.09
CA CYS A 33 -3.45 1.39 -3.56
C CYS A 33 -3.80 2.88 -3.53
N THR A 34 -4.76 3.31 -4.33
CA THR A 34 -5.20 4.72 -4.38
C THR A 34 -5.93 5.17 -3.11
N ARG A 35 -6.43 4.23 -2.29
CA ARG A 35 -7.14 4.55 -1.04
C ARG A 35 -6.21 4.89 0.12
N CYS A 36 -5.09 4.18 0.26
CA CYS A 36 -4.16 4.40 1.37
C CYS A 36 -2.76 4.81 0.91
N SER A 37 -2.50 4.93 -0.39
CA SER A 37 -1.20 5.25 -0.99
C SER A 37 -0.09 4.25 -0.68
N PHE A 38 -0.43 2.99 -0.38
CA PHE A 38 0.57 1.93 -0.21
C PHE A 38 1.01 1.39 -1.57
N THR A 39 2.31 1.23 -1.76
CA THR A 39 2.89 0.61 -2.96
C THR A 39 3.65 -0.65 -2.55
N TRP A 40 3.51 -1.74 -3.30
CA TRP A 40 4.18 -3.01 -3.02
C TRP A 40 4.45 -3.81 -4.30
N ARG A 41 5.40 -4.74 -4.26
CA ARG A 41 5.52 -5.80 -5.27
C ARG A 41 4.76 -7.04 -4.82
N ASP A 42 4.18 -7.76 -5.76
CA ASP A 42 3.54 -9.07 -5.52
C ASP A 42 4.52 -10.15 -5.01
N THR A 43 5.82 -9.93 -5.17
CA THR A 43 6.91 -10.81 -4.70
C THR A 43 7.49 -10.43 -3.35
N GLU A 44 6.99 -9.39 -2.67
CA GLU A 44 7.44 -9.07 -1.31
C GLU A 44 7.11 -10.20 -0.32
N PRO A 45 7.84 -10.32 0.80
CA PRO A 45 7.53 -11.30 1.83
C PRO A 45 6.11 -11.16 2.40
N ALA A 46 5.50 -12.26 2.84
CA ALA A 46 4.14 -12.27 3.39
C ALA A 46 3.97 -11.30 4.59
N CYS A 47 5.01 -11.11 5.42
CA CYS A 47 4.98 -10.13 6.52
C CYS A 47 4.81 -8.67 6.03
N CYS A 48 5.10 -8.39 4.76
CA CYS A 48 4.93 -7.08 4.14
C CYS A 48 3.58 -6.94 3.39
N ILE A 49 3.11 -8.00 2.74
CA ILE A 49 2.00 -7.95 1.78
C ILE A 49 0.84 -8.92 2.04
N ASP A 50 0.83 -9.65 3.16
CA ASP A 50 -0.36 -10.34 3.64
C ASP A 50 -0.95 -9.58 4.83
N TYR A 51 -2.21 -9.17 4.71
CA TYR A 51 -2.90 -8.44 5.78
C TYR A 51 -3.00 -9.25 7.08
N ALA A 52 -3.16 -10.57 7.01
CA ALA A 52 -3.30 -11.43 8.17
C ALA A 52 -1.97 -11.62 8.91
N VAL A 53 -0.85 -11.61 8.18
CA VAL A 53 0.51 -11.87 8.71
C VAL A 53 1.23 -10.59 9.11
N ARG A 54 1.04 -9.48 8.39
CA ARG A 54 1.75 -8.21 8.68
C ARG A 54 1.48 -7.70 10.09
N GLU A 55 2.44 -7.00 10.65
CA GLU A 55 2.32 -6.38 11.97
C GLU A 55 1.06 -5.50 12.10
N ALA A 56 0.37 -5.58 13.24
CA ALA A 56 -0.91 -4.92 13.44
C ALA A 56 -0.81 -3.38 13.29
N PHE A 57 0.27 -2.78 13.79
CA PHE A 57 0.51 -1.32 13.65
C PHE A 57 0.72 -0.89 12.19
N SER A 58 1.13 -1.82 11.32
CA SER A 58 1.33 -1.57 9.90
C SER A 58 0.05 -1.73 9.08
N ARG A 59 -1.08 -2.08 9.70
CA ARG A 59 -2.41 -2.16 9.07
C ARG A 59 -3.08 -0.79 9.25
N VAL A 60 -3.43 -0.15 8.14
CA VAL A 60 -3.98 1.21 8.13
C VAL A 60 -5.49 1.16 7.86
N ASP A 61 -6.23 2.02 8.54
CA ASP A 61 -7.66 2.28 8.36
C ASP A 61 -7.82 3.75 7.90
N PRO A 62 -7.88 4.01 6.58
CA PRO A 62 -8.00 5.36 6.04
C PRO A 62 -9.24 6.13 6.51
N ASP A 63 -10.27 5.44 6.99
CA ASP A 63 -11.51 6.07 7.48
C ASP A 63 -11.38 6.52 8.94
N ARG A 64 -10.25 6.24 9.59
CA ARG A 64 -9.95 6.61 10.98
C ARG A 64 -8.61 7.34 11.10
N PRO A 65 -8.45 8.48 10.39
CA PRO A 65 -7.20 9.23 10.38
C PRO A 65 -6.76 9.72 11.77
N GLU A 66 -7.71 9.93 12.69
CA GLU A 66 -7.48 10.35 14.07
C GLU A 66 -6.65 9.36 14.90
N LYS A 67 -6.54 8.11 14.46
CA LYS A 67 -5.69 7.09 15.10
C LYS A 67 -4.20 7.30 14.80
N TYR A 68 -3.86 8.12 13.80
CA TYR A 68 -2.50 8.35 13.38
C TYR A 68 -2.02 9.70 13.90
N GLY A 69 -0.87 9.70 14.58
CA GLY A 69 -0.22 10.93 15.01
C GLY A 69 0.17 11.78 13.80
N GLN A 70 -0.10 13.08 13.87
CA GLN A 70 0.47 14.04 12.95
C GLN A 70 1.95 14.25 13.30
N ASN A 71 2.84 13.64 12.53
CA ASN A 71 4.29 13.74 12.74
C ASN A 71 4.94 14.82 11.86
N ILE A 72 4.17 15.42 10.94
CA ILE A 72 4.63 16.48 10.05
C ILE A 72 4.01 17.80 10.54
N PRO A 73 4.81 18.83 10.85
CA PRO A 73 4.27 20.12 11.24
C PRO A 73 3.35 20.67 10.14
N PRO A 74 2.27 21.38 10.50
CA PRO A 74 1.41 22.00 9.50
C PRO A 74 2.24 22.91 8.60
N ALA A 75 1.91 22.92 7.31
CA ALA A 75 2.54 23.84 6.37
C ALA A 75 2.37 25.27 6.91
N ARG A 76 3.46 26.06 6.94
CA ARG A 76 3.35 27.48 7.26
C ARG A 76 2.43 28.12 6.23
N THR A 77 1.33 28.72 6.69
CA THR A 77 0.56 29.64 5.86
C THR A 77 1.50 30.77 5.46
N ARG A 78 1.56 31.08 4.16
CA ARG A 78 2.21 32.31 3.71
C ARG A 78 1.31 33.46 4.13
N ASP A 79 1.76 34.24 5.10
CA ASP A 79 1.23 35.58 5.38
C ASP A 79 1.53 36.53 4.20
#